data_AF-A0A6V7LKG9-F1
#
_entry.id   AF-A0A6V7LKG9-F1
#
_cell.length_a   1.000
_cell.length_b   1.000
_cell.length_c   1.000
_cell.angle_alpha   90.00
_cell.angle_beta   90.00
_cell.angle_gamma   90.00
#
_symmetry.space_group_name_H-M   'P 1'
#
loop_
_entity.id
_entity.type
_entity.pdbx_description
1 polymer ?
#
loop_
_entity_poly.entity_id
_entity_poly.type
_entity_poly.pdbx_seq_one_letter_code
_entity_poly.pdbx_strand_id
1 'polypeptide(L)'
;AVCPPTGFRVGMKLEALDRKQSGMMCVATVADMMDSRILVHFDSWDGIYDYWADMTSPYIHPVGWSRHNGHGLMPPNGYSEKTFTWEAYLRETQSVAAPARAFKQRPACGFKRGMLLEAVDIRVPQLIRPAIVVDVKEYMIKLNFIGWPDYYDLWYDDDSTDIHPIGWCKKAGHSLESALGPEDFDETPECGTPGCRGIGHIKGAKFATHNSPSGCPYSPQNRHKIKINTNRLNNTHDLYGYDDESLEGLAAKSSNHTRLTDRRSDNANYNFELEEDDRERE
;
A
#
# COMPACT_ATOMS: atom_id res chain seq x y z
N ALA A 1 13.06 -15.17 -22.60
CA ALA A 1 13.92 -14.00 -22.78
C ALA A 1 14.85 -13.92 -21.58
N VAL A 2 16.16 -13.78 -21.77
CA VAL A 2 17.11 -13.62 -20.65
C VAL A 2 16.96 -12.19 -20.14
N CYS A 3 16.46 -12.03 -18.92
CA CYS A 3 16.37 -10.71 -18.29
C CYS A 3 17.80 -10.16 -18.10
N PRO A 4 18.09 -8.89 -18.46
CA PRO A 4 19.39 -8.29 -18.20
C PRO A 4 19.74 -8.45 -16.71
N PRO A 5 21.01 -8.72 -16.36
CA PRO A 5 21.38 -8.88 -14.96
C PRO A 5 21.06 -7.59 -14.20
N THR A 6 20.15 -7.71 -13.22
CA THR A 6 19.61 -6.61 -12.41
C THR A 6 20.69 -5.85 -11.63
N GLY A 7 21.89 -6.40 -11.53
CA GLY A 7 23.01 -5.85 -10.76
C GLY A 7 22.97 -6.25 -9.28
N PHE A 8 21.86 -6.81 -8.82
CA PHE A 8 21.72 -7.42 -7.49
C PHE A 8 22.24 -8.86 -7.47
N ARG A 9 22.68 -9.31 -6.30
CA ARG A 9 23.01 -10.70 -5.99
C ARG A 9 22.62 -10.99 -4.54
N VAL A 10 22.28 -12.25 -4.27
CA VAL A 10 22.09 -12.75 -2.91
C VAL A 10 23.33 -12.43 -2.05
N GLY A 11 23.09 -11.96 -0.83
CA GLY A 11 24.12 -11.52 0.13
C GLY A 11 24.56 -10.06 -0.01
N MET A 12 24.10 -9.33 -1.04
CA MET A 12 24.34 -7.89 -1.12
C MET A 12 23.55 -7.13 -0.06
N LYS A 13 24.14 -6.07 0.51
CA LYS A 13 23.47 -5.20 1.49
C LYS A 13 22.91 -3.93 0.87
N LEU A 14 21.80 -3.46 1.41
CA LEU A 14 21.10 -2.25 0.99
C LEU A 14 20.39 -1.60 2.19
N GLU A 15 19.81 -0.43 1.95
CA GLU A 15 18.88 0.22 2.86
C GLU A 15 17.45 0.00 2.36
N ALA A 16 16.52 -0.34 3.25
CA ALA A 16 15.13 -0.61 2.85
C ALA A 16 14.14 -0.08 3.89
N LEU A 17 12.97 0.37 3.43
CA LEU A 17 11.87 0.78 4.30
C LEU A 17 11.11 -0.45 4.82
N ASP A 18 10.87 -0.48 6.13
CA ASP A 18 9.93 -1.41 6.75
C ASP A 18 8.49 -0.98 6.47
N ARG A 19 7.84 -1.74 5.58
CA ARG A 19 6.48 -1.49 5.10
C ARG A 19 5.38 -2.00 6.03
N LYS A 20 5.73 -2.75 7.09
CA LYS A 20 4.75 -3.50 7.90
C LYS A 20 4.48 -2.87 9.26
N GLN A 21 5.44 -2.15 9.85
CA GLN A 21 5.30 -1.71 11.24
C GLN A 21 5.66 -0.23 11.47
N SER A 22 6.64 0.33 10.76
CA SER A 22 7.30 1.54 11.23
C SER A 22 7.60 2.62 10.19
N GLY A 23 7.63 2.28 8.90
CA GLY A 23 8.11 3.20 7.86
C GLY A 23 9.56 3.63 8.06
N MET A 24 10.32 2.93 8.90
CA MET A 24 11.71 3.25 9.20
C MET A 24 12.63 2.70 8.11
N MET A 25 13.69 3.45 7.82
CA MET A 25 14.77 2.96 6.96
C MET A 25 15.66 2.04 7.77
N CYS A 26 15.92 0.84 7.27
CA CYS A 26 16.63 -0.21 7.99
C CYS A 26 17.77 -0.77 7.15
N VAL A 27 18.76 -1.34 7.85
CA VAL A 27 19.81 -2.17 7.24
C VAL A 27 19.20 -3.49 6.76
N ALA A 28 19.41 -3.81 5.49
CA ALA A 28 18.83 -4.99 4.86
C ALA A 28 19.82 -5.73 3.96
N THR A 29 19.51 -6.99 3.70
CA THR A 29 20.25 -7.90 2.83
C THR A 29 19.33 -8.48 1.75
N VAL A 30 19.86 -8.68 0.54
CA VAL A 30 19.20 -9.49 -0.51
C VAL A 30 19.29 -10.96 -0.09
N ALA A 31 18.19 -11.51 0.44
CA ALA A 31 18.15 -12.89 0.91
C ALA A 31 17.93 -13.90 -0.22
N ASP A 32 17.18 -13.52 -1.26
CA ASP A 32 16.86 -14.39 -2.40
C ASP A 32 16.55 -13.56 -3.66
N MET A 33 16.44 -14.24 -4.81
CA MET A 33 16.13 -13.64 -6.11
C MET A 33 15.14 -14.50 -6.91
N MET A 34 14.14 -13.84 -7.50
CA MET A 34 13.15 -14.45 -8.40
C MET A 34 12.95 -13.55 -9.61
N ASP A 35 13.43 -14.02 -10.78
CA ASP A 35 13.47 -13.24 -12.02
C ASP A 35 14.12 -11.86 -11.83
N SER A 36 13.35 -10.78 -11.95
CA SER A 36 13.81 -9.40 -11.75
C SER A 36 13.70 -8.90 -10.31
N ARG A 37 13.08 -9.69 -9.41
CA ARG A 37 12.78 -9.29 -8.03
C ARG A 37 13.81 -9.83 -7.05
N ILE A 38 14.02 -9.06 -5.99
CA ILE A 38 14.86 -9.42 -4.84
C ILE A 38 13.98 -9.63 -3.60
N LEU A 39 14.34 -10.59 -2.77
CA LEU A 39 13.77 -10.73 -1.43
C LEU A 39 14.59 -9.85 -0.48
N VAL A 40 13.96 -8.79 0.04
CA VAL A 40 14.55 -7.88 1.02
C VAL A 40 14.37 -8.49 2.40
N HIS A 41 15.48 -8.72 3.10
CA HIS A 41 15.51 -9.21 4.47
C HIS A 41 16.12 -8.15 5.41
N PHE A 42 15.50 -7.93 6.57
CA PHE A 42 15.99 -6.97 7.56
C PHE A 42 16.96 -7.64 8.52
N ASP A 43 18.20 -7.15 8.57
CA ASP A 43 19.26 -7.82 9.32
C ASP A 43 18.94 -7.87 10.83
N SER A 44 19.03 -9.07 11.42
CA SER A 44 18.67 -9.39 12.82
C SER A 44 17.18 -9.41 13.15
N TRP A 45 16.32 -9.33 12.14
CA TRP A 45 14.88 -9.50 12.28
C TRP A 45 14.42 -10.83 11.69
N ASP A 46 13.21 -11.25 12.07
CA ASP A 46 12.62 -12.48 11.55
C ASP A 46 12.14 -12.31 10.10
N GLY A 47 12.16 -13.40 9.32
CA GLY A 47 11.73 -13.41 7.93
C GLY A 47 10.26 -13.02 7.71
N ILE A 48 9.42 -12.94 8.76
CA ILE A 48 8.07 -12.38 8.66
C ILE A 48 8.05 -10.93 8.15
N TYR A 49 9.14 -10.17 8.27
CA TYR A 49 9.21 -8.79 7.79
C TYR A 49 9.63 -8.69 6.33
N ASP A 50 10.17 -9.76 5.76
CA ASP A 50 10.70 -9.78 4.41
C ASP A 50 9.61 -9.45 3.38
N TYR A 51 10.04 -8.85 2.27
CA TYR A 51 9.17 -8.59 1.13
C TYR A 51 9.93 -8.67 -0.19
N TRP A 52 9.21 -9.04 -1.25
CA TRP A 52 9.72 -9.01 -2.61
C TRP A 52 9.67 -7.59 -3.15
N ALA A 53 10.78 -7.12 -3.71
CA ALA A 53 10.92 -5.82 -4.35
C ALA A 53 11.46 -5.96 -5.78
N ASP A 54 10.97 -5.13 -6.69
CA ASP A 54 11.63 -4.91 -7.98
C ASP A 54 12.71 -3.83 -7.85
N MET A 55 13.68 -3.78 -8.77
CA MET A 55 14.71 -2.73 -8.83
C MET A 55 14.13 -1.32 -8.96
N THR A 56 12.88 -1.19 -9.43
CA THR A 56 12.17 0.07 -9.52
C THR A 56 11.44 0.49 -8.25
N SER A 57 11.47 -0.34 -7.20
CA SER A 57 10.75 -0.06 -5.96
C SER A 57 11.28 1.24 -5.31
N PRO A 58 10.38 2.14 -4.89
CA PRO A 58 10.77 3.37 -4.18
C PRO A 58 11.23 3.09 -2.74
N TYR A 59 11.09 1.84 -2.27
CA TYR A 59 11.31 1.45 -0.87
C TYR A 59 12.69 0.82 -0.61
N ILE A 60 13.53 0.70 -1.64
CA ILE A 60 14.89 0.17 -1.56
C ILE A 60 15.89 1.22 -2.04
N HIS A 61 17.03 1.30 -1.34
CA HIS A 61 18.04 2.32 -1.58
C HIS A 61 19.46 1.76 -1.44
N PRO A 62 20.45 2.33 -2.15
CA PRO A 62 21.84 1.94 -1.97
C PRO A 62 22.34 2.30 -0.57
N VAL A 63 23.34 1.57 -0.11
CA VAL A 63 24.08 1.86 1.11
C VAL A 63 24.54 3.33 1.14
N GLY A 64 24.23 4.03 2.24
CA GLY A 64 24.57 5.43 2.48
C GLY A 64 23.50 6.44 2.04
N TRP A 65 22.40 5.99 1.44
CA TRP A 65 21.33 6.87 0.97
C TRP A 65 20.66 7.66 2.10
N SER A 66 20.31 6.99 3.20
CA SER A 66 19.68 7.61 4.38
C SER A 66 20.51 8.76 4.91
N ARG A 67 21.80 8.53 5.15
CA ARG A 67 22.76 9.54 5.61
C ARG A 67 22.85 10.73 4.65
N HIS A 68 22.87 10.49 3.34
CA HIS A 68 22.95 11.56 2.34
C HIS A 68 21.69 12.44 2.32
N ASN A 69 20.53 11.84 2.58
CA ASN A 69 19.22 12.50 2.53
C ASN A 69 18.72 12.94 3.93
N GLY A 70 19.54 12.82 4.98
CA GLY A 70 19.19 13.24 6.34
C GLY A 70 18.13 12.35 7.01
N HIS A 71 17.96 11.12 6.56
CA HIS A 71 17.10 10.12 7.19
C HIS A 71 17.88 9.32 8.24
N GLY A 72 17.21 8.97 9.34
CA GLY A 72 17.73 8.01 10.31
C GLY A 72 17.77 6.61 9.70
N LEU A 73 18.75 5.81 10.12
CA LEU A 73 18.92 4.42 9.70
C LEU A 73 18.87 3.54 10.94
N MET A 74 17.91 2.63 10.98
CA MET A 74 17.81 1.61 12.00
C MET A 74 18.88 0.54 11.76
N PRO A 75 19.87 0.42 12.65
CA PRO A 75 20.92 -0.56 12.50
C PRO A 75 20.45 -1.95 12.95
N PRO A 76 21.20 -3.02 12.65
CA PRO A 76 20.91 -4.36 13.15
C PRO A 76 20.98 -4.44 14.68
N ASN A 77 20.37 -5.48 15.27
CA ASN A 77 20.38 -5.67 16.73
C ASN A 77 21.81 -5.74 17.27
N GLY A 78 22.05 -5.06 18.40
CA GLY A 78 23.39 -4.96 19.01
C GLY A 78 24.20 -3.74 18.56
N TYR A 79 23.72 -2.99 17.57
CA TYR A 79 24.28 -1.70 17.18
C TYR A 79 23.39 -0.55 17.66
N SER A 80 23.99 0.64 17.74
CA SER A 80 23.28 1.91 17.94
C SER A 80 23.58 2.83 16.75
N GLU A 81 22.77 3.86 16.53
CA GLU A 81 23.04 4.85 15.48
C GLU A 81 24.45 5.48 15.59
N LYS A 82 25.00 5.57 16.81
CA LYS A 82 26.33 6.14 17.05
C LYS A 82 27.47 5.15 16.77
N THR A 83 27.19 3.86 16.87
CA THR A 83 28.22 2.80 16.73
C THR A 83 28.18 2.14 15.36
N PHE A 84 27.07 2.21 14.66
CA PHE A 84 26.92 1.63 13.33
C PHE A 84 27.64 2.47 12.26
N THR A 85 28.45 1.81 11.45
CA THR A 85 28.96 2.36 10.18
C THR A 85 28.89 1.27 9.13
N TRP A 86 28.49 1.65 7.91
CA TRP A 86 28.40 0.70 6.80
C TRP A 86 29.75 0.08 6.48
N GLU A 87 30.84 0.84 6.58
CA GLU A 87 32.20 0.35 6.31
C GLU A 87 32.62 -0.76 7.29
N ALA A 88 32.38 -0.57 8.60
CA ALA A 88 32.68 -1.59 9.59
C ALA A 88 31.79 -2.81 9.42
N TYR A 89 30.49 -2.61 9.19
CA TYR A 89 29.52 -3.68 9.09
C TYR A 89 29.72 -4.55 7.85
N LEU A 90 30.00 -3.96 6.68
CA LEU A 90 30.33 -4.69 5.46
C LEU A 90 31.60 -5.53 5.62
N ARG A 91 32.63 -4.98 6.30
CA ARG A 91 33.88 -5.69 6.59
C ARG A 91 33.67 -6.85 7.57
N GLU A 92 32.91 -6.63 8.64
CA GLU A 92 32.59 -7.64 9.65
C GLU A 92 31.80 -8.81 9.06
N THR A 93 30.80 -8.50 8.25
CA THR A 93 29.93 -9.51 7.61
C THR A 93 30.50 -10.12 6.32
N GLN A 94 31.68 -9.66 5.89
CA GLN A 94 32.32 -10.05 4.63
C GLN A 94 31.38 -9.91 3.41
N SER A 95 30.52 -8.88 3.43
CA SER A 95 29.50 -8.64 2.43
C SER A 95 29.86 -7.44 1.56
N VAL A 96 29.08 -7.23 0.50
CA VAL A 96 29.24 -6.09 -0.41
C VAL A 96 27.94 -5.32 -0.51
N ALA A 97 28.04 -3.99 -0.64
CA ALA A 97 26.87 -3.17 -0.91
C ALA A 97 26.32 -3.46 -2.31
N ALA A 98 25.00 -3.48 -2.43
CA ALA A 98 24.34 -3.46 -3.73
C ALA A 98 24.76 -2.18 -4.49
N PRO A 99 25.20 -2.30 -5.76
CA PRO A 99 25.75 -1.15 -6.46
C PRO A 99 24.66 -0.13 -6.78
N ALA A 100 24.89 1.16 -6.53
CA ALA A 100 23.89 2.22 -6.73
C ALA A 100 23.24 2.21 -8.13
N ARG A 101 23.98 1.81 -9.17
CA ARG A 101 23.46 1.68 -10.54
C ARG A 101 22.37 0.61 -10.74
N ALA A 102 22.24 -0.33 -9.80
CA ALA A 102 21.23 -1.39 -9.83
C ALA A 102 19.84 -0.87 -9.43
N PHE A 103 19.78 0.23 -8.67
CA PHE A 103 18.54 0.85 -8.26
C PHE A 103 17.99 1.72 -9.41
N LYS A 104 16.73 1.50 -9.79
CA LYS A 104 16.05 2.15 -10.92
C LYS A 104 14.69 2.70 -10.50
N GLN A 105 14.66 3.43 -9.40
CA GLN A 105 13.42 3.93 -8.79
C GLN A 105 12.50 4.56 -9.84
N ARG A 106 11.23 4.13 -9.82
CA ARG A 106 10.20 4.60 -10.75
C ARG A 106 9.87 6.08 -10.51
N PRO A 107 9.34 6.80 -11.53
CA PRO A 107 8.86 8.15 -11.31
C PRO A 107 7.63 8.18 -10.39
N ALA A 108 7.33 9.38 -9.88
CA ALA A 108 6.12 9.65 -9.10
C ALA A 108 4.84 9.31 -9.87
N CYS A 109 3.78 8.99 -9.12
CA CYS A 109 2.52 8.55 -9.67
C CYS A 109 1.80 9.64 -10.48
N GLY A 110 1.07 9.23 -11.52
CA GLY A 110 0.29 10.13 -12.39
C GLY A 110 -1.15 10.37 -11.94
N PHE A 111 -1.57 9.78 -10.81
CA PHE A 111 -2.94 9.88 -10.30
C PHE A 111 -3.27 11.28 -9.78
N LYS A 112 -4.56 11.62 -9.81
CA LYS A 112 -5.09 12.89 -9.27
C LYS A 112 -6.30 12.61 -8.39
N ARG A 113 -6.50 13.45 -7.38
CA ARG A 113 -7.73 13.44 -6.55
C ARG A 113 -8.96 13.52 -7.46
N GLY A 114 -9.98 12.72 -7.16
CA GLY A 114 -11.20 12.61 -7.95
C GLY A 114 -11.16 11.60 -9.09
N MET A 115 -10.01 11.01 -9.42
CA MET A 115 -9.97 9.91 -10.41
C MET A 115 -10.71 8.68 -9.89
N LEU A 116 -11.45 8.03 -10.79
CA LEU A 116 -12.22 6.82 -10.52
C LEU A 116 -11.48 5.59 -11.04
N LEU A 117 -11.55 4.50 -10.29
CA LEU A 117 -10.93 3.22 -10.62
C LEU A 117 -11.67 2.04 -9.96
N GLU A 118 -11.28 0.81 -10.29
CA GLU A 118 -11.77 -0.41 -9.67
C GLU A 118 -10.69 -0.99 -8.76
N ALA A 119 -11.00 -1.33 -7.51
CA ALA A 119 -10.00 -1.84 -6.57
C ALA A 119 -10.52 -3.03 -5.74
N VAL A 120 -9.62 -3.97 -5.47
CA VAL A 120 -9.89 -5.12 -4.59
C VAL A 120 -10.13 -4.61 -3.17
N ASP A 121 -11.18 -5.10 -2.52
CA ASP A 121 -11.42 -4.82 -1.12
C ASP A 121 -10.47 -5.64 -0.25
N ILE A 122 -9.46 -5.00 0.35
CA ILE A 122 -8.48 -5.69 1.19
C ILE A 122 -9.10 -6.42 2.40
N ARG A 123 -10.28 -5.99 2.88
CA ARG A 123 -10.99 -6.62 3.99
C ARG A 123 -11.73 -7.88 3.54
N VAL A 124 -12.12 -7.92 2.27
CA VAL A 124 -12.80 -9.05 1.63
C VAL A 124 -12.23 -9.24 0.21
N PRO A 125 -11.03 -9.85 0.07
CA PRO A 125 -10.25 -9.85 -1.18
C PRO A 125 -10.89 -10.53 -2.41
N GLN A 126 -12.06 -11.15 -2.23
CA GLN A 126 -12.88 -11.70 -3.30
C GLN A 126 -13.79 -10.64 -3.96
N LEU A 127 -13.87 -9.42 -3.40
CA LEU A 127 -14.70 -8.34 -3.90
C LEU A 127 -13.82 -7.29 -4.60
N ILE A 128 -14.32 -6.78 -5.72
CA ILE A 128 -13.79 -5.59 -6.38
C ILE A 128 -14.86 -4.53 -6.33
N ARG A 129 -14.49 -3.31 -5.93
CA ARG A 129 -15.40 -2.20 -5.71
C ARG A 129 -15.02 -1.00 -6.56
N PRO A 130 -15.99 -0.15 -6.95
CA PRO A 130 -15.68 1.17 -7.49
C PRO A 130 -15.04 2.02 -6.39
N ALA A 131 -13.93 2.69 -6.73
CA ALA A 131 -13.16 3.50 -5.81
C ALA A 131 -12.84 4.88 -6.41
N ILE A 132 -12.69 5.87 -5.53
CA ILE A 132 -12.27 7.22 -5.87
C ILE A 132 -10.95 7.55 -5.17
N VAL A 133 -10.03 8.18 -5.89
CA VAL A 133 -8.78 8.69 -5.34
C VAL A 133 -9.09 9.91 -4.47
N VAL A 134 -8.99 9.77 -3.15
CA VAL A 134 -9.25 10.85 -2.19
C VAL A 134 -8.00 11.59 -1.77
N ASP A 135 -6.81 10.99 -1.93
CA ASP A 135 -5.53 11.65 -1.67
C ASP A 135 -4.39 11.00 -2.47
N VAL A 136 -3.29 11.74 -2.67
CA VAL A 136 -2.15 11.31 -3.49
C VAL A 136 -0.83 11.66 -2.81
N LYS A 137 0.06 10.67 -2.74
CA LYS A 137 1.48 10.81 -2.39
C LYS A 137 2.33 10.43 -3.61
N GLU A 138 3.64 10.63 -3.50
CA GLU A 138 4.57 10.40 -4.60
C GLU A 138 4.45 8.98 -5.21
N TYR A 139 4.27 7.95 -4.38
CA TYR A 139 4.20 6.54 -4.81
C TYR A 139 2.96 5.80 -4.25
N MET A 140 1.97 6.53 -3.75
CA MET A 140 0.78 5.95 -3.15
C MET A 140 -0.45 6.80 -3.41
N ILE A 141 -1.60 6.15 -3.43
CA ILE A 141 -2.92 6.78 -3.54
C ILE A 141 -3.80 6.32 -2.40
N LYS A 142 -4.57 7.24 -1.82
CA LYS A 142 -5.60 6.92 -0.83
C LYS A 142 -6.92 6.73 -1.55
N LEU A 143 -7.55 5.58 -1.33
CA LEU A 143 -8.82 5.21 -1.97
C LEU A 143 -9.95 5.20 -0.95
N ASN A 144 -11.08 5.78 -1.36
CA ASN A 144 -12.38 5.56 -0.76
C ASN A 144 -13.20 4.65 -1.68
N PHE A 145 -13.88 3.64 -1.12
CA PHE A 145 -14.86 2.87 -1.89
C PHE A 145 -16.16 3.67 -1.94
N ILE A 146 -16.71 3.89 -3.13
CA ILE A 146 -17.83 4.81 -3.31
C ILE A 146 -19.02 4.37 -2.44
N GLY A 147 -19.50 5.30 -1.60
CA GLY A 147 -20.59 5.08 -0.63
C GLY A 147 -20.14 4.58 0.74
N TRP A 148 -18.87 4.18 0.89
CA TRP A 148 -18.33 3.77 2.18
C TRP A 148 -17.85 4.98 3.00
N PRO A 149 -18.02 4.94 4.34
CA PRO A 149 -17.46 5.96 5.22
C PRO A 149 -15.93 6.13 5.09
N ASP A 150 -15.47 7.36 5.25
CA ASP A 150 -14.06 7.77 5.11
C ASP A 150 -13.08 7.05 6.07
N TYR A 151 -13.56 6.61 7.23
CA TYR A 151 -12.76 5.82 8.16
C TYR A 151 -12.43 4.40 7.64
N TYR A 152 -12.95 4.01 6.46
CA TYR A 152 -12.51 2.81 5.74
C TYR A 152 -11.47 3.10 4.65
N ASP A 153 -11.13 4.37 4.40
CA ASP A 153 -10.16 4.77 3.38
C ASP A 153 -8.78 4.17 3.65
N LEU A 154 -8.09 3.79 2.58
CA LEU A 154 -6.80 3.11 2.68
C LEU A 154 -5.81 3.58 1.63
N TRP A 155 -4.54 3.58 2.02
CA TRP A 155 -3.42 3.83 1.12
C TRP A 155 -3.04 2.55 0.35
N TYR A 156 -2.86 2.72 -0.96
CA TYR A 156 -2.38 1.71 -1.88
C TYR A 156 -1.12 2.24 -2.57
N ASP A 157 -0.16 1.37 -2.88
CA ASP A 157 0.87 1.73 -3.86
C ASP A 157 0.18 2.00 -5.21
N ASP A 158 0.64 3.00 -5.94
CA ASP A 158 0.11 3.32 -7.28
C ASP A 158 0.46 2.28 -8.35
N ASP A 159 1.38 1.35 -8.05
CA ASP A 159 1.69 0.15 -8.84
C ASP A 159 1.11 -1.14 -8.24
N SER A 160 0.18 -1.02 -7.29
CA SER A 160 -0.50 -2.18 -6.70
C SER A 160 -1.20 -3.02 -7.76
N THR A 161 -1.07 -4.35 -7.64
CA THR A 161 -1.79 -5.30 -8.51
C THR A 161 -3.27 -5.40 -8.20
N ASP A 162 -3.74 -4.70 -7.17
CA ASP A 162 -5.11 -4.73 -6.64
C ASP A 162 -5.91 -3.48 -7.02
N ILE A 163 -5.33 -2.57 -7.82
CA ILE A 163 -6.01 -1.42 -8.40
C ILE A 163 -6.03 -1.56 -9.92
N HIS A 164 -7.15 -1.18 -10.53
CA HIS A 164 -7.43 -1.46 -11.93
C HIS A 164 -8.16 -0.29 -12.60
N PRO A 165 -7.93 -0.05 -13.91
CA PRO A 165 -8.68 0.97 -14.63
C PRO A 165 -10.17 0.59 -14.76
N ILE A 166 -11.02 1.59 -14.97
CA ILE A 166 -12.46 1.39 -15.19
C ILE A 166 -12.70 0.42 -16.35
N GLY A 167 -13.58 -0.55 -16.14
CA GLY A 167 -13.95 -1.59 -17.10
C GLY A 167 -13.11 -2.86 -17.00
N TRP A 168 -12.16 -2.94 -16.05
CA TRP A 168 -11.34 -4.13 -15.86
C TRP A 168 -12.18 -5.35 -15.48
N CYS A 169 -13.08 -5.23 -14.51
CA CYS A 169 -13.99 -6.30 -14.08
C CYS A 169 -14.78 -6.87 -15.26
N LYS A 170 -15.39 -5.98 -16.06
CA LYS A 170 -16.13 -6.36 -17.27
C LYS A 170 -15.26 -7.13 -18.27
N LYS A 171 -14.02 -6.69 -18.48
CA LYS A 171 -13.09 -7.33 -19.44
C LYS A 171 -12.53 -8.66 -18.92
N ALA A 172 -12.29 -8.76 -17.62
CA ALA A 172 -11.77 -9.96 -16.96
C ALA A 172 -12.86 -11.01 -16.69
N GLY A 173 -14.14 -10.64 -16.80
CA GLY A 173 -15.26 -11.51 -16.40
C GLY A 173 -15.44 -11.59 -14.88
N HIS A 174 -14.97 -10.59 -14.14
CA HIS A 174 -15.13 -10.48 -12.70
C HIS A 174 -16.34 -9.58 -12.36
N SER A 175 -17.06 -9.92 -11.29
CA SER A 175 -18.15 -9.08 -10.78
C SER A 175 -17.59 -7.81 -10.13
N LEU A 176 -18.11 -6.66 -10.51
CA LEU A 176 -17.91 -5.39 -9.81
C LEU A 176 -19.06 -5.19 -8.83
N GLU A 177 -18.75 -4.92 -7.57
CA GLU A 177 -19.75 -4.60 -6.56
C GLU A 177 -20.44 -3.27 -6.86
N SER A 178 -21.75 -3.18 -6.62
CA SER A 178 -22.46 -1.91 -6.62
C SER A 178 -21.92 -0.98 -5.54
N ALA A 179 -21.85 0.32 -5.84
CA ALA A 179 -21.61 1.35 -4.83
C ALA A 179 -22.71 1.29 -3.75
N LEU A 180 -22.36 1.65 -2.51
CA LEU A 180 -23.34 1.73 -1.43
C LEU A 180 -24.13 3.04 -1.54
N GLY A 181 -25.45 2.94 -1.43
CA GLY A 181 -26.35 4.07 -1.22
C GLY A 181 -26.66 4.30 0.27
N PRO A 182 -27.32 5.41 0.62
CA PRO A 182 -27.82 5.64 1.98
C PRO A 182 -28.70 4.50 2.50
N GLU A 183 -29.50 3.89 1.63
CA GLU A 183 -30.39 2.77 1.94
C GLU A 183 -29.66 1.52 2.45
N ASP A 184 -28.43 1.26 1.98
CA ASP A 184 -27.63 0.10 2.43
C ASP A 184 -27.20 0.22 3.91
N PHE A 185 -27.24 1.43 4.49
CA PHE A 185 -26.92 1.67 5.90
C PHE A 185 -28.14 1.60 6.82
N ASP A 186 -29.34 1.76 6.27
CA ASP A 186 -30.60 1.62 6.99
C ASP A 186 -31.01 0.14 7.14
N GLU A 187 -30.53 -0.72 6.24
CA GLU A 187 -30.67 -2.16 6.37
C GLU A 187 -29.87 -2.69 7.56
N THR A 188 -30.52 -3.51 8.39
CA THR A 188 -29.84 -4.25 9.46
C THR A 188 -29.46 -5.64 8.95
N PRO A 189 -28.24 -5.87 8.43
CA PRO A 189 -27.81 -7.19 8.01
C PRO A 189 -27.77 -8.15 9.20
N GLU A 190 -27.75 -9.46 8.93
CA GLU A 190 -27.68 -10.49 9.98
C GLU A 190 -26.52 -10.28 10.96
N CYS A 191 -25.38 -9.77 10.45
CA CYS A 191 -24.22 -9.49 11.28
C CYS A 191 -24.29 -8.18 12.09
N GLY A 192 -25.34 -7.38 11.91
CA GLY A 192 -25.56 -6.11 12.62
C GLY A 192 -24.57 -4.99 12.28
N THR A 193 -23.76 -5.13 11.22
CA THR A 193 -22.84 -4.08 10.76
C THR A 193 -23.42 -3.32 9.57
N PRO A 194 -23.81 -2.04 9.70
CA PRO A 194 -24.37 -1.26 8.58
C PRO A 194 -23.50 -1.29 7.32
N GLY A 195 -24.13 -1.41 6.15
CA GLY A 195 -23.44 -1.52 4.85
C GLY A 195 -22.76 -2.88 4.58
N CYS A 196 -22.75 -3.81 5.54
CA CYS A 196 -22.17 -5.14 5.35
C CYS A 196 -23.18 -6.14 4.80
N ARG A 197 -22.79 -6.92 3.79
CA ARG A 197 -23.66 -7.96 3.17
C ARG A 197 -23.44 -9.37 3.73
N GLY A 198 -22.78 -9.51 4.89
CA GLY A 198 -22.45 -10.82 5.47
C GLY A 198 -21.36 -11.60 4.71
N ILE A 199 -20.67 -10.97 3.76
CA ILE A 199 -19.64 -11.59 2.91
C ILE A 199 -18.25 -11.47 3.57
N GLY A 200 -17.45 -12.53 3.47
CA GLY A 200 -16.11 -12.63 4.03
C GLY A 200 -16.11 -12.81 5.54
N HIS A 201 -14.92 -12.84 6.13
CA HIS A 201 -14.75 -12.97 7.58
C HIS A 201 -13.38 -12.45 8.02
N ILE A 202 -13.31 -11.86 9.21
CA ILE A 202 -12.05 -11.38 9.81
C ILE A 202 -10.96 -12.47 10.02
N LYS A 203 -11.34 -13.75 9.97
CA LYS A 203 -10.42 -14.89 10.09
C LYS A 203 -9.85 -15.32 8.73
N GLY A 204 -10.16 -14.58 7.68
CA GLY A 204 -9.68 -14.81 6.31
C GLY A 204 -10.59 -15.72 5.49
N ALA A 205 -10.11 -16.04 4.28
CA ALA A 205 -10.88 -16.67 3.22
C ALA A 205 -11.43 -18.09 3.51
N LYS A 206 -11.04 -18.71 4.64
CA LYS A 206 -11.64 -19.99 5.08
C LYS A 206 -13.14 -19.87 5.36
N PHE A 207 -13.63 -18.67 5.67
CA PHE A 207 -15.02 -18.40 5.95
C PHE A 207 -15.55 -17.41 4.90
N ALA A 208 -16.38 -17.93 3.99
CA ALA A 208 -16.95 -17.14 2.90
C ALA A 208 -17.99 -16.12 3.37
N THR A 209 -18.62 -16.36 4.52
CA THR A 209 -19.67 -15.52 5.11
C THR A 209 -19.54 -15.43 6.63
N HIS A 210 -20.26 -14.48 7.22
CA HIS A 210 -20.41 -14.30 8.65
C HIS A 210 -21.82 -13.80 8.99
N ASN A 211 -22.27 -14.03 10.22
CA ASN A 211 -23.58 -13.64 10.72
C ASN A 211 -23.52 -12.91 12.08
N SER A 212 -22.33 -12.48 12.51
CA SER A 212 -22.17 -11.73 13.76
C SER A 212 -21.12 -10.63 13.64
N PRO A 213 -21.18 -9.57 14.46
CA PRO A 213 -20.19 -8.49 14.46
C PRO A 213 -18.76 -8.97 14.73
N SER A 214 -18.61 -10.10 15.44
CA SER A 214 -17.29 -10.68 15.75
C SER A 214 -16.61 -11.28 14.51
N GLY A 215 -17.39 -11.77 13.55
CA GLY A 215 -16.89 -12.31 12.27
C GLY A 215 -16.75 -11.25 11.18
N CYS A 216 -17.45 -10.12 11.31
CA CYS A 216 -17.53 -9.09 10.27
C CYS A 216 -16.20 -8.33 10.05
N PRO A 217 -15.69 -8.26 8.81
CA PRO A 217 -14.50 -7.47 8.47
C PRO A 217 -14.69 -5.95 8.63
N TYR A 218 -15.93 -5.47 8.52
CA TYR A 218 -16.27 -4.05 8.59
C TYR A 218 -16.76 -3.61 9.98
N SER A 219 -16.99 -4.56 10.90
CA SER A 219 -17.46 -4.23 12.26
C SER A 219 -16.50 -3.28 12.96
N PRO A 220 -16.99 -2.27 13.72
CA PRO A 220 -16.15 -1.36 14.52
C PRO A 220 -15.07 -2.07 15.34
N GLN A 221 -15.36 -3.27 15.85
CA GLN A 221 -14.45 -4.07 16.67
C GLN A 221 -13.25 -4.65 15.90
N ASN A 222 -13.33 -4.67 14.57
CA ASN A 222 -12.38 -5.30 13.67
C ASN A 222 -11.74 -4.33 12.67
N ARG A 223 -12.14 -3.05 12.64
CA ARG A 223 -11.70 -2.08 11.62
C ARG A 223 -10.18 -1.93 11.49
N HIS A 224 -9.46 -2.03 12.61
CA HIS A 224 -7.99 -1.92 12.66
C HIS A 224 -7.26 -3.24 12.39
N LYS A 225 -7.98 -4.36 12.24
CA LYS A 225 -7.41 -5.71 12.05
C LYS A 225 -7.34 -6.09 10.57
N ILE A 226 -6.86 -5.18 9.73
CA ILE A 226 -6.77 -5.39 8.27
C ILE A 226 -5.55 -6.25 7.96
N LYS A 227 -5.76 -7.54 7.71
CA LYS A 227 -4.69 -8.44 7.30
C LYS A 227 -4.29 -8.16 5.85
N ILE A 228 -3.31 -7.29 5.65
CA ILE A 228 -2.67 -7.13 4.34
C ILE A 228 -1.98 -8.46 4.01
N ASN A 229 -2.29 -9.08 2.88
CA ASN A 229 -1.64 -10.31 2.46
C ASN A 229 -0.64 -9.97 1.33
N THR A 230 0.60 -9.63 1.70
CA THR A 230 1.62 -9.21 0.71
C THR A 230 2.11 -10.37 -0.17
N ASN A 231 1.83 -11.62 0.20
CA ASN A 231 2.17 -12.80 -0.58
C ASN A 231 0.95 -13.70 -0.72
N ARG A 232 0.28 -13.65 -1.86
CA ARG A 232 -0.83 -14.57 -2.22
C ARG A 232 -0.46 -16.06 -2.17
N LEU A 233 0.83 -16.38 -2.00
CA LEU A 233 1.35 -17.74 -1.84
C LEU A 233 1.35 -18.25 -0.38
N ASN A 234 1.34 -17.35 0.63
CA ASN A 234 1.35 -17.74 2.04
C ASN A 234 0.13 -17.20 2.77
N ASN A 235 -0.72 -18.10 3.25
CA ASN A 235 -1.99 -17.77 3.91
C ASN A 235 -1.85 -17.47 5.42
N THR A 236 -0.69 -17.00 5.83
CA THR A 236 -0.37 -16.72 7.22
C THR A 236 0.56 -15.54 7.22
N HIS A 237 0.09 -14.35 7.56
CA HIS A 237 0.77 -13.43 8.47
C HIS A 237 -0.09 -12.17 8.62
N ASP A 238 -0.29 -11.76 9.87
CA ASP A 238 -1.11 -10.63 10.25
C ASP A 238 -0.35 -9.34 9.95
N LEU A 239 -0.88 -8.52 9.06
CA LEU A 239 -0.39 -7.15 8.86
C LEU A 239 -1.39 -6.18 9.47
N TYR A 240 -0.88 -5.03 9.91
CA TYR A 240 -1.68 -3.90 10.34
C TYR A 240 -1.73 -2.90 9.18
N GLY A 241 -2.89 -2.29 8.95
CA GLY A 241 -3.03 -1.25 7.93
C GLY A 241 -2.06 -0.10 8.19
N TYR A 242 -1.64 0.61 7.14
CA TYR A 242 -0.91 1.86 7.30
C TYR A 242 -1.82 2.86 8.04
N ASP A 243 -1.56 3.10 9.32
CA ASP A 243 -2.20 4.20 10.03
C ASP A 243 -1.68 5.55 9.48
N ASP A 244 -2.48 6.59 9.62
CA ASP A 244 -2.15 7.93 9.08
C ASP A 244 -0.85 8.45 9.75
N GLU A 245 -0.62 8.12 11.02
CA GLU A 245 0.55 8.53 11.82
C GLU A 245 1.87 7.91 11.32
N SER A 246 1.90 6.62 10.95
CA SER A 246 3.10 5.97 10.39
C SER A 246 3.45 6.48 8.99
N LEU A 247 2.46 7.03 8.28
CA LEU A 247 2.57 7.56 6.93
C LEU A 247 2.83 9.08 6.86
N GLU A 248 2.48 9.85 7.89
CA GLU A 248 2.83 11.27 8.02
C GLU A 248 4.33 11.47 8.21
N GLY A 249 5.02 10.51 8.84
CA GLY A 249 6.49 10.47 8.91
C GLY A 249 7.18 10.44 7.54
N LEU A 250 6.50 9.89 6.51
CA LEU A 250 6.95 9.83 5.12
C LEU A 250 6.70 11.15 4.37
N ALA A 251 5.59 11.85 4.65
CA ALA A 251 5.22 13.09 3.95
C ALA A 251 5.87 14.35 4.54
N ALA A 252 5.99 14.44 5.86
CA ALA A 252 6.54 15.60 6.55
C ALA A 252 8.02 15.87 6.25
N LYS A 253 8.73 14.92 5.63
CA LYS A 253 10.14 15.05 5.24
C LYS A 253 10.38 15.24 3.75
N SER A 254 9.34 15.11 2.91
CA SER A 254 9.41 15.41 1.47
C SER A 254 9.00 16.87 1.18
N SER A 255 8.15 17.49 2.00
CA SER A 255 7.70 18.87 1.81
C SER A 255 8.56 19.89 2.57
N ASN A 256 9.82 20.07 2.16
CA ASN A 256 10.55 21.32 2.44
C ASN A 256 11.17 21.85 1.15
N HIS A 257 10.34 22.07 0.13
CA HIS A 257 10.62 23.10 -0.85
C HIS A 257 9.33 23.65 -1.47
N THR A 258 9.27 24.99 -1.52
CA THR A 258 8.24 25.84 -2.14
C THR A 258 7.04 26.19 -1.25
N ARG A 259 7.27 27.14 -0.32
CA ARG A 259 6.23 28.06 0.15
C ARG A 259 5.71 28.88 -1.04
N LEU A 260 4.44 28.70 -1.39
CA LEU A 260 3.63 29.77 -1.98
C LEU A 260 2.34 29.87 -1.16
N THR A 261 2.22 31.01 -0.51
CA THR A 261 1.00 31.56 0.07
C THR A 261 -0.07 31.66 -1.02
N ASP A 262 -1.33 31.31 -0.77
CA ASP A 262 -2.34 32.27 -0.28
C ASP A 262 -3.76 31.66 -0.23
N ARG A 263 -4.52 32.18 0.74
CA ARG A 263 -5.99 32.32 0.88
C ARG A 263 -6.95 31.14 0.98
N ARG A 264 -7.68 31.24 2.11
CA ARG A 264 -8.92 30.58 2.52
C ARG A 264 -10.10 30.93 1.59
N SER A 265 -11.16 30.12 1.80
CA SER A 265 -12.58 30.31 1.52
C SER A 265 -13.00 30.27 0.05
N ASP A 266 -13.75 29.24 -0.37
CA ASP A 266 -15.21 29.33 -0.34
C ASP A 266 -15.91 27.98 -0.56
N ASN A 267 -17.10 27.94 0.05
CA ASN A 267 -18.10 26.89 0.07
C ASN A 267 -18.79 26.80 -1.31
N ALA A 268 -18.92 25.61 -1.90
CA ALA A 268 -19.74 25.43 -3.10
C ALA A 268 -20.43 24.06 -3.13
N ASN A 269 -21.75 24.11 -2.97
CA ASN A 269 -22.71 23.05 -3.29
C ASN A 269 -22.49 22.54 -4.72
N TYR A 270 -22.41 21.22 -4.88
CA TYR A 270 -22.58 20.58 -6.18
C TYR A 270 -24.02 20.07 -6.32
N ASN A 271 -24.83 20.81 -7.07
CA ASN A 271 -26.06 20.30 -7.68
C ASN A 271 -25.67 19.53 -8.96
N PHE A 272 -26.23 18.34 -9.13
CA PHE A 272 -26.09 17.51 -10.32
C PHE A 272 -27.34 17.74 -11.20
N GLU A 273 -27.20 18.51 -12.28
CA GLU A 273 -28.19 18.56 -13.36
C GLU A 273 -27.75 17.59 -14.46
N LEU A 274 -28.63 16.63 -14.76
CA LEU A 274 -28.54 15.70 -15.88
C LEU A 274 -28.98 16.42 -17.16
N GLU A 275 -28.08 16.58 -18.13
CA GLU A 275 -28.46 16.90 -19.51
C GLU A 275 -28.79 15.59 -20.25
N GLU A 276 -30.07 15.42 -20.61
CA GLU A 276 -30.56 14.39 -21.53
C GLU A 276 -30.19 14.79 -22.97
N ASP A 277 -29.43 13.94 -23.68
CA ASP A 277 -29.07 14.09 -25.09
C ASP A 277 -30.18 13.52 -25.98
N ASP A 278 -31.11 14.38 -26.40
CA ASP A 278 -32.11 14.09 -27.42
C ASP A 278 -31.45 14.00 -28.81
N ARG A 279 -31.33 12.79 -29.33
CA ARG A 279 -31.17 12.55 -30.78
C ARG A 279 -32.28 11.65 -31.29
N GLU A 280 -33.40 12.29 -31.59
CA GLU A 280 -34.42 11.72 -32.45
C GLU A 280 -34.07 11.85 -33.94
N ARG A 281 -34.66 10.92 -34.68
CA ARG A 281 -34.52 10.61 -36.09
C ARG A 281 -35.23 11.67 -36.93
N GLU A 282 -34.61 12.08 -38.03
CA GLU A 282 -35.15 12.03 -39.41
C GLU A 282 -34.07 12.43 -40.42
#